data_AF-A0A3A1X0G8-F1
#
_entry.id   AF-A0A3A1X0G8-F1
#
_cell.length_a   1.000
_cell.length_b   1.000
_cell.length_c   1.000
_cell.angle_alpha   90.00
_cell.angle_beta   90.00
_cell.angle_gamma   90.00
#
_symmetry.space_group_name_H-M   'P 1'
#
loop_
_entity.id
_entity.type
_entity.pdbx_description
1 polymer ?
#
loop_
_entity_poly.entity_id
_entity_poly.type
_entity_poly.pdbx_seq_one_letter_code
_entity_poly.pdbx_strand_id
1 'polypeptide(L)'
;TVNTTVGDTLTKTGNKVDAKEYLGITDKKVKDNIKSAEWVNGEPSTDVAGKRTYTAKVTFNDGSTAEEKVTFTVRPKKPTIETDLTGVAGVKGKEVVVNAGPGTAGST
;
A
#
# COMPACT_ATOMS: atom_id res chain seq x y z
N THR A 1 2.04 -2.99 -10.39
CA THR A 1 2.53 -2.22 -9.22
C THR A 1 1.38 -1.51 -8.58
N VAL A 2 1.26 -1.57 -7.26
CA VAL A 2 0.24 -0.87 -6.46
C VAL A 2 0.90 0.34 -5.80
N ASN A 3 0.27 1.51 -5.90
CA ASN A 3 0.74 2.75 -5.26
C ASN A 3 -0.27 3.17 -4.20
N THR A 4 0.22 3.49 -3.00
CA THR A 4 -0.61 3.81 -1.84
C THR A 4 0.16 4.71 -0.87
N THR A 5 -0.51 5.23 0.14
CA THR A 5 0.05 6.07 1.20
C THR A 5 -0.01 5.34 2.55
N VAL A 6 0.84 5.72 3.49
CA VAL A 6 0.84 5.14 4.84
C VAL A 6 -0.55 5.20 5.47
N GLY A 7 -1.02 4.05 5.94
CA GLY A 7 -2.32 3.90 6.61
C GLY A 7 -3.53 3.86 5.67
N ASP A 8 -3.34 3.87 4.36
CA ASP A 8 -4.44 3.59 3.41
C ASP A 8 -4.96 2.17 3.64
N THR A 9 -6.28 2.00 3.59
CA THR A 9 -6.93 0.70 3.75
C THR A 9 -6.73 -0.16 2.50
N LEU A 10 -6.29 -1.41 2.70
CA LEU A 10 -6.30 -2.44 1.65
C LEU A 10 -7.63 -3.20 1.65
N THR A 11 -8.08 -3.60 0.46
CA THR A 11 -9.26 -4.45 0.26
C THR A 11 -9.03 -5.80 0.90
N LYS A 12 -10.00 -6.25 1.70
CA LYS A 12 -9.95 -7.52 2.41
C LYS A 12 -11.15 -8.37 2.07
N THR A 13 -10.92 -9.68 1.99
CA THR A 13 -11.96 -10.70 1.95
C THR A 13 -11.90 -11.46 3.28
N GLY A 14 -12.88 -11.19 4.15
CA GLY A 14 -12.80 -11.57 5.57
C GLY A 14 -11.65 -10.83 6.27
N ASN A 15 -10.76 -11.57 6.93
CA ASN A 15 -9.65 -10.99 7.69
C ASN A 15 -8.33 -10.86 6.89
N LYS A 16 -8.31 -11.33 5.64
CA LYS A 16 -7.10 -11.37 4.81
C LYS A 16 -7.17 -10.32 3.69
N VAL A 17 -6.03 -9.73 3.34
CA VAL A 17 -5.91 -8.87 2.16
C VAL A 17 -6.20 -9.68 0.90
N ASP A 18 -7.14 -9.21 0.09
CA ASP A 18 -7.57 -9.90 -1.11
C ASP A 18 -6.49 -9.82 -2.20
N ALA A 19 -5.76 -10.92 -2.42
CA ALA A 19 -4.72 -10.95 -3.44
C ALA A 19 -5.28 -10.74 -4.86
N LYS A 20 -6.51 -11.19 -5.14
CA LYS A 20 -7.13 -11.14 -6.48
C LYS A 20 -7.37 -9.70 -6.93
N GLU A 21 -7.65 -8.79 -5.99
CA GLU A 21 -7.83 -7.36 -6.25
C GLU A 21 -6.54 -6.66 -6.70
N TYR A 22 -5.37 -7.22 -6.35
CA TYR A 22 -4.06 -6.59 -6.59
C TYR A 22 -3.23 -7.25 -7.68
N LEU A 23 -3.73 -8.33 -8.29
CA LEU A 23 -3.06 -8.96 -9.43
C LEU A 23 -2.95 -7.98 -10.59
N GLY A 24 -1.78 -7.87 -11.20
CA GLY A 24 -1.52 -7.03 -12.37
C GLY A 24 -2.08 -7.59 -13.69
N ILE A 25 -3.03 -8.52 -13.62
CA ILE A 25 -3.58 -9.24 -14.77
C ILE A 25 -4.65 -8.36 -15.42
N THR A 26 -4.36 -7.88 -16.63
CA THR A 26 -5.25 -7.00 -17.41
C THR A 26 -6.10 -7.75 -18.41
N ASP A 27 -5.68 -8.95 -18.82
CA ASP A 27 -6.46 -9.79 -19.73
C ASP A 27 -7.74 -10.29 -19.02
N LYS A 28 -8.89 -9.89 -19.56
CA LYS A 28 -10.20 -10.23 -18.98
C LYS A 28 -10.46 -11.73 -18.97
N LYS A 29 -10.08 -12.46 -20.03
CA LYS A 29 -10.31 -13.91 -20.13
C LYS A 29 -9.50 -14.65 -19.07
N VAL A 30 -8.25 -14.23 -18.86
CA VAL A 30 -7.41 -14.77 -17.77
C VAL A 30 -8.05 -14.43 -16.42
N LYS A 31 -8.44 -13.17 -16.19
CA LYS A 31 -9.03 -12.71 -14.92
C LYS A 31 -10.32 -13.46 -14.57
N ASP A 32 -11.20 -13.69 -15.54
CA ASP A 32 -12.44 -14.44 -15.37
C ASP A 32 -12.18 -15.94 -15.08
N ASN A 33 -11.03 -16.47 -15.50
CA ASN A 33 -10.65 -17.86 -15.23
C ASN A 33 -9.95 -18.08 -13.87
N ILE A 34 -9.70 -17.01 -13.10
CA ILE A 34 -9.07 -17.11 -11.78
C ILE A 34 -10.10 -17.59 -10.75
N LYS A 35 -9.86 -18.78 -10.20
CA LYS A 35 -10.65 -19.38 -9.13
C LYS A 35 -10.34 -18.73 -7.78
N SER A 36 -9.06 -18.60 -7.44
CA SER A 36 -8.60 -17.98 -6.20
C SER A 36 -7.18 -17.41 -6.33
N ALA A 37 -6.81 -16.51 -5.42
CA ALA A 37 -5.45 -16.01 -5.28
C ALA A 37 -5.13 -15.82 -3.80
N GLU A 38 -3.94 -16.24 -3.38
CA GLU A 38 -3.50 -16.16 -1.98
C GLU A 38 -2.04 -15.71 -1.88
N TRP A 39 -1.72 -14.89 -0.87
CA TRP A 39 -0.34 -14.47 -0.61
C TRP A 39 0.49 -15.61 -0.02
N VAL A 40 1.68 -15.85 -0.58
CA VAL A 40 2.53 -17.00 -0.21
C VAL A 40 3.40 -16.71 1.01
N ASN A 41 4.00 -15.51 1.08
CA ASN A 41 5.01 -15.14 2.07
C ASN A 41 4.59 -13.91 2.90
N GLY A 42 3.36 -13.95 3.41
CA GLY A 42 2.76 -12.84 4.16
C GLY A 42 2.01 -11.84 3.30
N GLU A 43 1.10 -11.11 3.93
CA GLU A 43 0.21 -10.17 3.27
C GLU A 43 0.84 -8.78 3.16
N PRO A 44 0.50 -8.00 2.13
CA PRO A 44 0.92 -6.62 2.05
C PRO A 44 0.35 -5.78 3.20
N SER A 45 1.16 -4.87 3.73
CA SER A 45 0.76 -3.83 4.69
C SER A 45 1.18 -2.45 4.19
N THR A 46 0.36 -1.46 4.55
CA THR A 46 0.56 -0.03 4.28
C THR A 46 1.00 0.74 5.53
N ASP A 47 1.28 0.08 6.65
CA ASP A 47 1.58 0.75 7.93
C ASP A 47 2.92 1.49 7.91
N VAL A 48 3.86 0.97 7.11
CA VAL A 48 5.21 1.52 6.98
C VAL A 48 5.46 1.82 5.53
N ALA A 49 5.88 3.05 5.23
CA ALA A 49 6.26 3.44 3.89
C ALA A 49 7.44 2.58 3.37
N GLY A 50 7.60 2.55 2.05
CA GLY A 50 8.65 1.82 1.37
C GLY A 50 8.13 1.01 0.18
N LYS A 51 9.06 0.39 -0.54
CA LYS A 51 8.78 -0.48 -1.68
C LYS A 51 8.99 -1.94 -1.27
N ARG A 52 7.94 -2.76 -1.39
CA ARG A 52 7.98 -4.19 -1.04
C ARG A 52 7.32 -5.00 -2.14
N THR A 53 7.86 -6.19 -2.42
CA THR A 53 7.30 -7.12 -3.41
C THR A 53 6.79 -8.36 -2.68
N TYR A 54 5.55 -8.72 -2.99
CA TYR A 54 4.87 -9.89 -2.44
C TYR A 54 4.55 -10.86 -3.57
N THR A 55 4.51 -12.15 -3.25
CA THR A 55 4.14 -13.20 -4.21
C THR A 55 2.73 -13.69 -3.90
N ALA A 56 1.87 -13.67 -4.90
CA ALA A 56 0.54 -14.28 -4.85
C ALA A 56 0.55 -15.58 -5.66
N LYS A 57 0.07 -16.67 -5.08
CA LYS A 57 -0.24 -17.91 -5.79
C LYS A 57 -1.65 -17.82 -6.33
N VAL A 58 -1.78 -17.91 -7.65
CA VAL A 58 -3.04 -17.87 -8.39
C VAL A 58 -3.44 -19.30 -8.73
N THR A 59 -4.70 -19.65 -8.47
CA THR A 59 -5.29 -20.93 -8.88
C THR A 59 -6.38 -20.67 -9.89
N PHE A 60 -6.34 -21.35 -11.04
CA PHE A 60 -7.31 -21.22 -12.12
C PHE A 60 -8.43 -22.28 -12.02
N ASN A 61 -9.52 -22.10 -12.75
CA ASN A 61 -10.66 -23.03 -12.70
C ASN A 61 -10.32 -24.45 -13.22
N ASP A 62 -9.33 -24.57 -14.10
CA ASP A 62 -8.81 -25.85 -14.60
C ASP A 62 -7.88 -26.56 -13.60
N GLY A 63 -7.64 -25.96 -12.43
CA GLY A 63 -6.78 -26.49 -11.37
C GLY A 63 -5.30 -26.17 -11.53
N SER A 64 -4.89 -25.54 -12.64
CA SER A 64 -3.51 -25.06 -12.80
C SER A 64 -3.21 -23.91 -11.83
N THR A 65 -1.92 -23.70 -11.56
CA THR A 65 -1.46 -22.64 -10.66
C THR A 65 -0.32 -21.82 -11.25
N ALA A 66 -0.27 -20.53 -10.94
CA ALA A 66 0.83 -19.63 -11.27
C ALA A 66 1.25 -18.80 -10.05
N GLU A 67 2.45 -18.24 -10.08
CA GLU A 67 2.92 -17.29 -9.07
C GLU A 67 3.11 -15.91 -9.70
N GLU A 68 2.48 -14.90 -9.10
CA GLU A 68 2.51 -13.52 -9.57
C GLU A 68 3.18 -12.63 -8.53
N LYS A 69 4.13 -11.81 -8.98
CA LYS A 69 4.83 -10.85 -8.11
C LYS A 69 4.15 -9.49 -8.17
N VAL A 70 3.72 -8.99 -7.01
CA VAL A 70 3.07 -7.69 -6.87
C VAL A 70 3.92 -6.78 -6.02
N THR A 71 4.41 -5.70 -6.62
CA THR A 71 5.13 -4.65 -5.91
C THR A 71 4.17 -3.58 -5.39
N PHE A 72 4.21 -3.34 -4.07
CA PHE A 72 3.57 -2.24 -3.38
C PHE A 72 4.59 -1.14 -3.12
N THR A 73 4.23 0.09 -3.50
CA THR A 73 4.97 1.31 -3.16
C THR A 73 4.10 2.13 -2.21
N VAL A 74 4.45 2.11 -0.93
CA VAL A 74 3.75 2.84 0.14
C VAL A 74 4.50 4.15 0.36
N ARG A 75 3.84 5.29 0.11
CA ARG A 75 4.42 6.63 0.26
C ARG A 75 4.15 7.18 1.67
N PRO A 76 5.05 7.98 2.25
CA PRO A 76 4.76 8.70 3.49
C PRO A 76 3.55 9.62 3.32
N LYS A 77 2.88 9.94 4.44
CA LYS A 77 1.84 10.98 4.44
C LYS A 77 2.47 12.34 4.13
N LYS A 78 1.68 13.22 3.50
CA LYS A 78 2.08 14.62 3.35
C LYS A 78 2.19 15.25 4.75
N PRO A 79 3.26 16.01 5.04
CA PRO A 79 3.39 16.67 6.33
C PRO A 79 2.29 17.71 6.53
N THR A 80 1.86 17.89 7.78
CA THR A 80 0.87 18.89 8.18
C THR A 80 1.48 19.85 9.20
N ILE A 81 1.10 21.13 9.11
CA ILE A 81 1.38 22.12 10.15
C ILE A 81 0.27 21.99 11.19
N GLU A 82 0.63 21.76 12.44
CA GLU A 82 -0.33 21.61 13.54
C GLU A 82 -0.57 22.93 14.29
N THR A 83 0.39 23.85 14.19
CA THR A 83 0.24 25.19 14.78
C THR A 83 -0.80 26.00 14.01
N ASP A 84 -1.77 26.57 14.73
CA ASP A 84 -2.66 27.57 14.17
C ASP A 84 -1.88 28.87 13.87
N LEU A 85 -1.94 29.31 12.61
CA LEU A 85 -1.26 30.51 12.12
C LEU A 85 -2.22 31.69 11.95
N THR A 86 -3.44 31.62 12.52
CA THR A 86 -4.40 32.72 12.48
C THR A 86 -3.87 33.92 13.28
N GLY A 87 -3.80 35.09 12.64
CA GLY A 87 -3.43 36.36 13.30
C GLY A 87 -1.96 36.51 13.71
N VAL A 88 -1.07 35.59 13.31
CA VAL A 88 0.36 35.65 13.68
C VAL A 88 1.27 36.23 12.61
N ALA A 89 0.70 36.83 11.56
CA ALA A 89 1.49 37.47 10.49
C ALA A 89 2.41 38.57 11.06
N GLY A 90 3.70 38.51 10.75
CA GLY A 90 4.70 39.48 11.19
C GLY A 90 5.21 39.27 12.62
N VAL A 91 4.70 38.30 13.39
CA VAL A 91 5.19 38.02 14.74
C VAL A 91 6.41 37.11 14.69
N LYS A 92 7.56 37.62 15.16
CA LYS A 92 8.82 36.86 15.24
C LYS A 92 8.82 35.90 16.44
N GLY A 93 9.58 34.81 16.33
CA GLY A 93 9.78 33.86 17.41
C GLY A 93 8.57 32.96 17.70
N LYS A 94 7.61 32.85 16.78
CA LYS A 94 6.53 31.87 16.89
C LYS A 94 7.06 30.48 16.55
N GLU A 95 6.76 29.52 17.42
CA GLU A 95 7.06 28.11 17.20
C GLU A 95 6.05 27.50 16.23
N VAL A 96 6.54 26.67 15.32
CA VAL A 96 5.71 25.95 14.34
C VAL A 96 5.97 24.46 14.52
N VAL A 97 4.92 23.73 14.85
CA VAL A 97 4.93 22.28 14.96
C VAL A 97 4.53 21.70 13.61
N VAL A 98 5.41 20.84 13.09
CA VAL A 98 5.20 20.11 11.84
C VAL A 98 5.17 18.62 12.14
N ASN A 99 4.16 17.94 11.63
CA ASN A 99 4.04 16.49 11.72
C ASN A 99 4.32 15.89 10.34
N ALA A 100 5.44 15.17 10.24
CA ALA A 100 5.87 14.53 9.01
C ALA A 100 5.39 13.07 8.86
N GLY A 101 4.70 12.52 9.87
CA GLY A 101 4.34 11.11 9.92
C GLY A 101 5.56 10.17 10.06
N PRO A 102 5.33 8.84 10.08
CA PRO A 102 6.42 7.86 10.16
C PRO A 102 7.23 7.85 8.85
N GLY A 103 8.56 7.94 8.98
CA GLY A 103 9.49 7.88 7.86
C GLY A 103 9.73 6.46 7.33
N THR A 104 10.43 6.35 6.21
CA THR A 104 10.96 5.08 5.67
C THR A 104 12.39 4.85 6.10
N ALA A 105 12.78 3.59 6.29
CA ALA A 105 14.19 3.23 6.38
C ALA A 105 14.90 3.66 5.07
N GLY A 106 15.95 4.45 5.20
CA GLY A 106 16.79 4.85 4.06
C GLY A 106 17.44 3.61 3.45
N SER A 107 17.48 3.55 2.12
CA SER A 107 18.30 2.55 1.42
C SER A 107 19.76 2.97 1.56
N THR A 108 20.55 2.24 2.36
CA THR A 108 22.02 2.25 2.27
C THR A 108 22.50 1.57 1.00
#